data_AF-A0A3P7Q749-F1
#
_entry.id   AF-A0A3P7Q749-F1
#
_cell.length_a   1.000
_cell.length_b   1.000
_cell.length_c   1.000
_cell.angle_alpha   90.00
_cell.angle_beta   90.00
_cell.angle_gamma   90.00
#
_symmetry.space_group_name_H-M   'P 1'
#
loop_
_entity.id
_entity.type
_entity.pdbx_description
1 polymer ?
#
loop_
_entity_poly.entity_id
_entity_poly.type
_entity_poly.pdbx_seq_one_letter_code
_entity_poly.pdbx_strand_id
1 'polypeptide(L)'
;MARRFKFNVLDSYAVAAQTQRVVVYKPNSTIVENEVNLSLYDRVVRLGNVPAPHLQLFISLIQTHVPVGVTIRLASLLRHCSAVRRMSNDAVERLVPYELVDIGANLGHPSYKNDLNDVLKRAKQAGLCKLMITGTSEKISAESMKLAETMPGFLYFTAGVHPHDAKDFGEDSLDTLRTLQAHQQCVAVGECGLDFNRNFSPPDVQKEVFRKQAKKYVEMGLYIGLTG
;
A
#
# COMPACT_ATOMS: atom_id res chain seq x y z
N MET A 1 -23.36 -16.35 -6.21
CA MET A 1 -22.17 -15.47 -6.10
C MET A 1 -21.02 -16.08 -5.30
N ALA A 2 -21.24 -16.69 -4.13
CA ALA A 2 -20.17 -17.20 -3.26
C ALA A 2 -19.16 -18.18 -3.91
N ARG A 3 -19.62 -19.09 -4.79
CA ARG A 3 -18.75 -20.08 -5.47
C ARG A 3 -17.64 -19.47 -6.34
N ARG A 4 -17.80 -18.21 -6.79
CA ARG A 4 -16.84 -17.54 -7.71
C ARG A 4 -15.63 -16.97 -6.98
N PHE A 5 -15.73 -16.73 -5.67
CA PHE A 5 -14.69 -16.11 -4.85
C PHE A 5 -13.87 -17.10 -4.00
N LYS A 6 -14.23 -18.39 -4.01
CA LYS A 6 -13.54 -19.48 -3.29
C LYS A 6 -13.31 -19.22 -1.78
N PHE A 7 -14.24 -18.52 -1.11
CA PHE A 7 -14.20 -18.36 0.34
C PHE A 7 -15.10 -19.38 1.06
N ASN A 8 -14.84 -19.57 2.36
CA ASN A 8 -15.63 -20.42 3.24
C ASN A 8 -16.41 -19.55 4.24
N VAL A 9 -17.67 -19.90 4.52
CA VAL A 9 -18.40 -19.34 5.66
C VAL A 9 -18.03 -20.18 6.88
N LEU A 10 -17.34 -19.59 7.85
CA LEU A 10 -16.89 -20.27 9.06
C LEU A 10 -17.99 -20.33 10.10
N ASP A 11 -18.71 -19.22 10.29
CA ASP A 11 -19.88 -19.13 11.15
C ASP A 11 -20.86 -18.06 10.64
N SER A 12 -22.12 -18.18 11.06
CA SER A 12 -23.19 -17.22 10.78
C SER A 12 -24.23 -17.30 11.88
N TYR A 13 -24.39 -16.23 12.66
CA TYR A 13 -25.34 -16.19 13.77
C TYR A 13 -26.04 -14.83 13.88
N ALA A 14 -27.27 -14.84 14.39
CA ALA A 14 -28.00 -13.63 14.70
C ALA A 14 -27.65 -13.15 16.12
N VAL A 15 -27.57 -11.84 16.30
CA VAL A 15 -27.45 -11.21 17.61
C VAL A 15 -28.85 -10.82 18.08
N ALA A 16 -29.06 -10.81 19.40
CA ALA A 16 -30.33 -10.41 20.00
C ALA A 16 -30.73 -9.00 19.52
N ALA A 17 -32.01 -8.86 19.15
CA ALA A 17 -32.54 -7.61 18.65
C ALA A 17 -32.47 -6.51 19.71
N GLN A 18 -32.13 -5.30 19.28
CA GLN A 18 -32.10 -4.12 20.14
C GLN A 18 -33.19 -3.15 19.69
N THR A 19 -33.98 -2.66 20.63
CA THR A 19 -34.97 -1.63 20.34
C THR A 19 -34.35 -0.26 20.58
N GLN A 20 -34.33 0.57 19.54
CA GLN A 20 -33.94 1.97 19.63
C GLN A 20 -35.17 2.86 19.45
N ARG A 21 -35.34 3.79 20.39
CA ARG A 21 -36.35 4.84 20.31
C ARG A 21 -35.82 5.95 19.42
N VAL A 22 -36.45 6.16 18.27
CA VAL A 22 -36.11 7.24 17.34
C VAL A 22 -37.19 8.30 17.43
N VAL A 23 -36.76 9.51 17.78
CA VAL A 23 -37.61 10.69 17.86
C VAL A 23 -37.29 11.58 16.66
N VAL A 24 -38.29 11.82 15.82
CA VAL A 24 -38.20 12.76 14.70
C VAL A 24 -38.76 14.09 15.18
N TYR A 25 -37.97 15.14 15.04
CA TYR A 25 -38.36 16.50 15.42
C TYR A 25 -38.77 17.28 14.18
N LYS A 26 -39.71 18.23 14.36
CA LYS A 26 -40.05 19.17 13.29
C LYS A 26 -38.81 19.96 12.88
N PRO A 27 -38.66 20.35 11.60
CA PRO A 27 -37.50 21.10 11.13
C PRO A 27 -37.23 22.35 12.00
N ASN A 28 -35.99 22.49 12.47
CA ASN A 28 -35.53 23.60 13.32
C ASN A 28 -36.33 23.78 14.63
N SER A 29 -36.93 22.72 15.15
CA SER A 29 -37.71 22.75 16.39
C SER A 29 -37.31 21.63 17.33
N THR A 30 -37.55 21.82 18.63
CA THR A 30 -37.49 20.75 19.63
C THR A 30 -38.82 20.02 19.80
N ILE A 31 -39.85 20.43 19.04
CA ILE A 31 -41.16 19.79 19.03
C ILE A 31 -41.05 18.45 18.30
N VAL A 32 -41.39 17.38 19.01
CA VAL A 32 -41.48 16.03 18.46
C VAL A 32 -42.57 15.99 17.39
N GLU A 33 -42.20 15.57 16.19
CA GLU A 33 -43.12 15.34 15.08
C GLU A 33 -43.62 13.90 15.06
N ASN A 34 -42.72 12.95 15.30
CA ASN A 34 -43.04 11.53 15.31
C ASN A 34 -42.09 10.77 16.24
N GLU A 35 -42.55 9.64 16.75
CA GLU A 35 -41.76 8.77 17.60
C GLU A 35 -41.98 7.31 17.18
N VAL A 36 -40.88 6.61 16.89
CA VAL A 36 -40.93 5.22 16.42
C VAL A 36 -39.92 4.39 17.21
N ASN A 37 -40.37 3.23 17.68
CA ASN A 37 -39.49 2.21 18.24
C ASN A 37 -39.00 1.31 17.10
N LEU A 38 -37.73 1.45 16.73
CA LEU A 38 -37.09 0.62 15.71
C LEU A 38 -36.45 -0.60 16.37
N SER A 39 -36.76 -1.79 15.85
CA SER A 39 -36.04 -3.01 16.22
C SER A 39 -34.88 -3.22 15.26
N LEU A 40 -33.66 -3.17 15.78
CA LEU A 40 -32.43 -3.43 15.06
C LEU A 40 -32.05 -4.90 15.19
N TYR A 41 -31.67 -5.51 14.07
CA TYR A 41 -31.24 -6.90 14.00
C TYR A 41 -29.84 -6.96 13.40
N ASP A 42 -28.90 -7.48 14.18
CA ASP A 42 -27.56 -7.74 13.68
C ASP A 42 -27.39 -9.22 13.33
N ARG A 43 -26.72 -9.48 12.21
CA ARG A 43 -26.26 -10.82 11.84
C ARG A 43 -24.76 -10.76 11.61
N VAL A 44 -24.03 -11.63 12.29
CA VAL A 44 -22.58 -11.77 12.13
C VAL A 44 -22.33 -12.97 11.23
N VAL A 45 -21.49 -12.78 10.22
CA VAL A 45 -21.03 -13.85 9.32
C VAL A 45 -19.51 -13.80 9.28
N ARG A 46 -18.83 -14.86 9.71
CA ARG A 46 -17.37 -14.94 9.59
C ARG A 46 -17.00 -15.73 8.36
N LEU A 47 -16.09 -15.16 7.58
CA LEU A 47 -15.58 -15.73 6.34
C LEU A 47 -14.11 -16.11 6.52
N GLY A 48 -13.73 -17.24 5.95
CA GLY A 48 -12.36 -17.74 5.89
C GLY A 48 -11.91 -17.94 4.45
N ASN A 49 -10.59 -17.99 4.23
CA ASN A 49 -9.97 -18.23 2.92
C ASN A 49 -10.44 -17.27 1.82
N VAL A 50 -10.68 -15.98 2.12
CA VAL A 50 -10.90 -14.97 1.08
C VAL A 50 -9.54 -14.61 0.47
N PRO A 51 -9.27 -14.90 -0.82
CA PRO A 51 -7.98 -14.57 -1.43
C PRO A 51 -7.72 -13.05 -1.40
N ALA A 52 -6.55 -12.63 -0.91
CA ALA A 52 -6.19 -11.21 -0.76
C ALA A 52 -6.40 -10.37 -2.03
N PRO A 53 -6.05 -10.85 -3.26
CA PRO A 53 -6.29 -10.08 -4.49
C PRO A 53 -7.77 -9.84 -4.80
N HIS A 54 -8.67 -10.67 -4.27
CA HIS A 54 -10.10 -10.60 -4.55
C HIS A 54 -10.90 -9.94 -3.41
N LEU A 55 -10.26 -9.66 -2.28
CA LEU A 55 -10.92 -9.11 -1.10
C LEU A 55 -11.59 -7.77 -1.40
N GLN A 56 -10.89 -6.88 -2.10
CA GLN A 56 -11.42 -5.56 -2.43
C GLN A 56 -12.64 -5.65 -3.35
N LEU A 57 -12.56 -6.46 -4.42
CA LEU A 57 -13.67 -6.70 -5.34
C LEU A 57 -14.89 -7.31 -4.61
N PHE A 58 -14.62 -8.24 -3.69
CA PHE A 58 -15.65 -8.88 -2.89
C PHE A 58 -16.35 -7.89 -1.95
N ILE A 59 -15.60 -7.02 -1.28
CA ILE A 59 -16.15 -5.94 -0.44
C ILE A 59 -17.03 -5.00 -1.26
N SER A 60 -16.54 -4.53 -2.41
CA SER A 60 -17.31 -3.64 -3.29
C SER A 60 -18.62 -4.28 -3.76
N LEU A 61 -18.59 -5.55 -4.17
CA LEU A 61 -19.79 -6.27 -4.59
C LEU A 61 -20.80 -6.41 -3.46
N ILE A 62 -20.36 -6.74 -2.25
CA ILE A 62 -21.23 -6.80 -1.09
C ILE A 62 -21.89 -5.46 -0.86
N GLN A 63 -21.11 -4.37 -0.82
CA GLN A 63 -21.62 -3.01 -0.59
C GLN A 63 -22.61 -2.54 -1.65
N THR A 64 -22.43 -2.95 -2.91
CA THR A 64 -23.31 -2.52 -4.01
C THR A 64 -24.67 -3.22 -3.97
N HIS A 65 -24.76 -4.39 -3.34
CA HIS A 65 -25.98 -5.20 -3.30
C HIS A 65 -26.68 -5.17 -1.93
N VAL A 66 -26.29 -4.25 -1.05
CA VAL A 66 -26.92 -4.09 0.27
C VAL A 66 -28.30 -3.44 0.12
N PRO A 67 -29.38 -4.04 0.64
CA PRO A 67 -30.69 -3.41 0.65
C PRO A 67 -30.68 -2.09 1.42
N VAL A 68 -31.55 -1.15 1.02
CA VAL A 68 -31.74 0.11 1.73
C VAL A 68 -32.11 -0.16 3.19
N GLY A 69 -31.44 0.54 4.12
CA GLY A 69 -31.65 0.36 5.56
C GLY A 69 -30.80 -0.74 6.20
N VAL A 70 -30.02 -1.50 5.44
CA VAL A 70 -29.05 -2.46 5.97
C VAL A 70 -27.66 -1.82 6.00
N THR A 71 -26.98 -1.89 7.14
CA THR A 71 -25.59 -1.46 7.27
C THR A 71 -24.70 -2.68 7.40
N ILE A 72 -23.68 -2.80 6.55
CA ILE A 72 -22.68 -3.86 6.65
C ILE A 72 -21.43 -3.31 7.32
N ARG A 73 -21.01 -3.94 8.41
CA ARG A 73 -19.74 -3.64 9.10
C ARG A 73 -18.78 -4.81 8.89
N LEU A 74 -17.61 -4.51 8.34
CA LEU A 74 -16.52 -5.48 8.18
C LEU A 74 -15.59 -5.35 9.39
N ALA A 75 -15.54 -6.39 10.22
CA ALA A 75 -14.64 -6.45 11.38
C ALA A 75 -13.61 -7.57 11.17
N SER A 76 -12.32 -7.23 11.10
CA SER A 76 -11.27 -8.25 11.05
C SER A 76 -10.95 -8.74 12.47
N LEU A 77 -11.15 -10.03 12.75
CA LEU A 77 -10.74 -10.66 14.00
C LEU A 77 -9.24 -11.01 13.93
N LEU A 78 -8.37 -10.02 14.08
CA LEU A 78 -6.94 -10.26 14.29
C LEU A 78 -6.60 -9.90 15.73
N ARG A 79 -6.21 -10.92 16.51
CA ARG A 79 -5.65 -10.74 17.85
C ARG A 79 -4.23 -10.16 17.71
N HIS A 80 -3.89 -9.26 18.64
CA HIS A 80 -2.56 -8.70 18.96
C HIS A 80 -2.01 -7.59 18.05
N CYS A 81 -2.10 -6.34 18.53
CA CYS A 81 -0.95 -5.67 19.14
C CYS A 81 -1.42 -4.47 19.97
N SER A 82 -0.87 -4.34 21.18
CA SER A 82 -1.25 -3.39 22.22
C SER A 82 -0.85 -1.95 21.88
N ALA A 83 -1.83 -1.10 21.52
CA ALA A 83 -1.95 0.31 21.91
C ALA A 83 -2.96 1.04 21.01
N VAL A 84 -4.25 1.06 21.38
CA VAL A 84 -5.16 2.11 20.91
C VAL A 84 -6.01 2.57 22.07
N ARG A 85 -5.67 3.74 22.61
CA ARG A 85 -6.50 4.49 23.56
C ARG A 85 -7.86 4.80 22.92
N ARG A 86 -8.92 4.68 23.73
CA ARG A 86 -10.28 5.18 23.49
C ARG A 86 -10.26 6.55 22.82
N MET A 87 -10.83 6.69 21.62
CA MET A 87 -11.38 7.96 21.12
C MET A 87 -12.57 7.70 20.16
N SER A 88 -13.41 8.73 20.08
CA SER A 88 -14.81 8.83 19.67
C SER A 88 -15.17 8.64 18.19
N ASN A 89 -16.48 8.53 17.96
CA ASN A 89 -17.33 8.33 16.79
C ASN A 89 -17.00 8.89 15.37
N ASP A 90 -15.79 9.36 15.06
CA ASP A 90 -15.48 9.91 13.71
C ASP A 90 -14.75 8.93 12.75
N ALA A 91 -14.72 7.63 13.05
CA ALA A 91 -13.91 6.66 12.30
C ALA A 91 -14.67 5.99 11.14
N VAL A 92 -14.85 6.71 10.02
CA VAL A 92 -15.10 6.08 8.70
C VAL A 92 -13.77 5.73 7.99
N GLU A 93 -12.63 6.22 8.48
CA GLU A 93 -11.34 6.08 7.79
C GLU A 93 -10.43 5.02 8.40
N ARG A 94 -10.52 3.78 7.89
CA ARG A 94 -9.37 2.92 7.55
C ARG A 94 -9.91 1.59 7.02
N LEU A 95 -10.17 1.57 5.72
CA LEU A 95 -10.63 0.39 4.97
C LEU A 95 -9.54 -0.68 4.75
N VAL A 96 -8.30 -0.43 5.20
CA VAL A 96 -7.20 -1.38 5.06
C VAL A 96 -6.68 -1.77 6.44
N PRO A 97 -6.86 -3.02 6.90
CA PRO A 97 -6.40 -3.49 8.21
C PRO A 97 -4.88 -3.73 8.27
N TYR A 98 -4.17 -3.40 7.19
CA TYR A 98 -2.73 -3.58 7.05
C TYR A 98 -2.07 -2.23 6.77
N GLU A 99 -0.84 -2.07 7.27
CA GLU A 99 0.03 -1.01 6.79
C GLU A 99 0.45 -1.32 5.34
N LEU A 100 0.07 -0.46 4.40
CA LEU A 100 0.43 -0.63 2.99
C LEU A 100 1.72 0.14 2.69
N VAL A 101 2.70 -0.58 2.15
CA VAL A 101 3.94 -0.01 1.62
C VAL A 101 4.02 -0.35 0.14
N ASP A 102 4.17 0.67 -0.71
CA ASP A 102 4.53 0.48 -2.11
C ASP A 102 6.05 0.40 -2.22
N ILE A 103 6.57 -0.71 -2.73
CA ILE A 103 8.01 -1.01 -2.77
C ILE A 103 8.64 -0.76 -4.15
N GLY A 104 7.88 -0.33 -5.16
CA GLY A 104 8.37 -0.32 -6.54
C GLY A 104 7.77 0.80 -7.38
N ALA A 105 7.78 2.02 -6.86
CA ALA A 105 7.13 3.14 -7.51
C ALA A 105 8.09 3.94 -8.40
N ASN A 106 7.81 3.99 -9.70
CA ASN A 106 8.60 4.74 -10.68
C ASN A 106 8.18 6.23 -10.75
N LEU A 107 8.15 6.92 -9.60
CA LEU A 107 7.63 8.30 -9.50
C LEU A 107 8.46 9.35 -10.27
N GLY A 108 9.71 9.04 -10.60
CA GLY A 108 10.55 9.88 -11.46
C GLY A 108 10.16 9.85 -12.95
N HIS A 109 9.21 8.99 -13.35
CA HIS A 109 8.79 8.88 -14.74
C HIS A 109 8.07 10.17 -15.23
N PRO A 110 8.32 10.65 -16.47
CA PRO A 110 7.72 11.87 -17.00
C PRO A 110 6.19 11.93 -16.95
N SER A 111 5.51 10.79 -16.92
CA SER A 111 4.05 10.71 -16.79
C SER A 111 3.50 11.39 -15.53
N TYR A 112 4.30 11.50 -14.46
CA TYR A 112 3.88 12.12 -13.21
C TYR A 112 4.20 13.61 -13.13
N LYS A 113 4.89 14.19 -14.12
CA LYS A 113 5.37 15.58 -14.07
C LYS A 113 4.27 16.61 -13.79
N ASN A 114 3.06 16.35 -14.26
CA ASN A 114 1.94 17.31 -14.19
C ASN A 114 1.08 17.15 -12.93
N ASP A 115 1.08 15.97 -12.28
CA ASP A 115 0.15 15.65 -11.19
C ASP A 115 0.79 14.89 -10.02
N LEU A 116 2.13 14.85 -9.91
CA LEU A 116 2.85 14.12 -8.86
C LEU A 116 2.33 14.41 -7.45
N ASN A 117 2.07 15.68 -7.12
CA ASN A 117 1.55 16.06 -5.80
C ASN A 117 0.15 15.49 -5.54
N ASP A 118 -0.71 15.45 -6.57
CA ASP A 118 -2.04 14.87 -6.46
C ASP A 118 -1.98 13.34 -6.36
N VAL A 119 -1.05 12.70 -7.08
CA VAL A 119 -0.77 11.26 -6.95
C VAL A 119 -0.34 10.92 -5.51
N LEU A 120 0.60 11.66 -4.94
CA LEU A 120 1.09 11.46 -3.58
C LEU A 120 -0.02 11.70 -2.54
N LYS A 121 -0.88 12.69 -2.75
CA LYS A 121 -2.05 12.94 -1.91
C LYS A 121 -3.04 11.77 -1.97
N ARG A 122 -3.36 11.28 -3.17
CA ARG A 122 -4.22 10.10 -3.35
C ARG A 122 -3.62 8.86 -2.71
N ALA A 123 -2.30 8.65 -2.81
CA ALA A 123 -1.59 7.54 -2.19
C ALA A 123 -1.75 7.55 -0.66
N LYS A 124 -1.56 8.71 0.00
CA LYS A 124 -1.79 8.86 1.44
C LYS A 124 -3.26 8.62 1.82
N GLN A 125 -4.20 9.18 1.05
CA GLN A 125 -5.64 8.98 1.29
C GLN A 125 -6.08 7.52 1.12
N ALA A 126 -5.40 6.77 0.24
CA ALA A 126 -5.61 5.34 0.07
C ALA A 126 -5.03 4.48 1.22
N GLY A 127 -4.31 5.09 2.17
CA GLY A 127 -3.77 4.42 3.34
C GLY A 127 -2.35 3.86 3.18
N LEU A 128 -1.60 4.28 2.15
CA LEU A 128 -0.17 3.97 2.10
C LEU A 128 0.53 4.67 3.26
N CYS A 129 1.34 3.90 4.00
CA CYS A 129 2.16 4.44 5.09
C CYS A 129 3.56 4.83 4.61
N LYS A 130 4.09 4.16 3.58
CA LYS A 130 5.41 4.44 2.97
C LYS A 130 5.39 4.10 1.49
N LEU A 131 6.28 4.73 0.73
CA LEU A 131 6.48 4.47 -0.70
C LEU A 131 7.98 4.52 -1.03
N MET A 132 8.46 3.49 -1.71
CA MET A 132 9.85 3.36 -2.14
C MET A 132 9.95 3.64 -3.65
N ILE A 133 10.72 4.68 -3.98
CA ILE A 133 10.97 5.12 -5.34
C ILE A 133 12.13 4.30 -5.92
N THR A 134 11.91 3.69 -7.07
CA THR A 134 12.90 2.82 -7.69
C THR A 134 13.96 3.62 -8.44
N GLY A 135 15.21 3.57 -7.97
CA GLY A 135 16.36 4.10 -8.69
C GLY A 135 16.93 3.06 -9.66
N THR A 136 16.88 3.30 -10.97
CA THR A 136 17.35 2.33 -11.98
C THR A 136 18.72 2.63 -12.58
N SER A 137 19.26 3.82 -12.31
CA SER A 137 20.60 4.25 -12.70
C SER A 137 21.11 5.30 -11.71
N GLU A 138 22.37 5.69 -11.79
CA GLU A 138 22.94 6.74 -10.92
C GLU A 138 22.14 8.05 -11.00
N LYS A 139 21.78 8.46 -12.22
CA LYS A 139 20.99 9.68 -12.45
C LYS A 139 19.59 9.56 -11.83
N ILE A 140 18.87 8.47 -12.13
CA ILE A 140 17.51 8.26 -11.62
C ILE A 140 17.53 8.09 -10.09
N SER A 141 18.57 7.48 -9.53
CA SER A 141 18.76 7.35 -8.08
C SER A 141 18.96 8.72 -7.42
N ALA A 142 19.75 9.61 -8.03
CA ALA A 142 19.93 10.98 -7.53
C ALA A 142 18.64 11.83 -7.62
N GLU A 143 17.86 11.66 -8.69
CA GLU A 143 16.53 12.28 -8.82
C GLU A 143 15.54 11.73 -7.78
N SER A 144 15.57 10.42 -7.53
CA SER A 144 14.75 9.74 -6.53
C SER A 144 15.08 10.18 -5.11
N MET A 145 16.37 10.40 -4.81
CA MET A 145 16.82 10.99 -3.54
C MET A 145 16.19 12.37 -3.33
N LYS A 146 16.31 13.27 -4.31
CA LYS A 146 15.71 14.62 -4.25
C LYS A 146 14.20 14.57 -4.05
N LEU A 147 13.52 13.64 -4.70
CA LEU A 147 12.08 13.46 -4.50
C LEU A 147 11.77 12.92 -3.10
N ALA A 148 12.55 11.96 -2.59
CA ALA A 148 12.37 11.43 -1.25
C ALA A 148 12.52 12.49 -0.15
N GLU A 149 13.47 13.42 -0.32
CA GLU A 149 13.69 14.56 0.59
C GLU A 149 12.47 15.47 0.73
N THR A 150 11.57 15.49 -0.27
CA THR A 150 10.35 16.33 -0.20
C THR A 150 9.34 15.83 0.83
N MET A 151 9.38 14.55 1.20
CA MET A 151 8.45 13.95 2.16
C MET A 151 9.14 12.93 3.08
N PRO A 152 9.96 13.39 4.03
CA PRO A 152 10.65 12.52 4.99
C PRO A 152 9.69 11.64 5.78
N GLY A 153 10.06 10.38 5.99
CA GLY A 153 9.25 9.38 6.71
C GLY A 153 8.11 8.76 5.90
N PHE A 154 7.82 9.29 4.71
CA PHE A 154 6.83 8.71 3.78
C PHE A 154 7.51 8.18 2.51
N LEU A 155 8.35 9.00 1.88
CA LEU A 155 9.10 8.60 0.69
C LEU A 155 10.47 8.05 1.07
N TYR A 156 10.83 6.95 0.43
CA TYR A 156 12.13 6.30 0.48
C TYR A 156 12.58 6.03 -0.94
N PHE A 157 13.83 5.64 -1.14
CA PHE A 157 14.30 5.29 -2.47
C PHE A 157 15.30 4.13 -2.44
N THR A 158 15.55 3.57 -3.62
CA THR A 158 16.62 2.62 -3.88
C THR A 158 17.69 3.27 -4.77
N ALA A 159 18.93 2.82 -4.65
CA ALA A 159 20.01 3.25 -5.54
C ALA A 159 20.75 2.05 -6.12
N GLY A 160 20.77 1.97 -7.45
CA GLY A 160 21.38 0.88 -8.20
C GLY A 160 21.39 1.14 -9.71
N VAL A 161 21.91 0.16 -10.44
CA VAL A 161 21.95 0.13 -11.91
C VAL A 161 21.22 -1.12 -12.41
N HIS A 162 20.17 -0.88 -13.18
CA HIS A 162 19.31 -1.87 -13.79
C HIS A 162 20.07 -2.65 -14.87
N PRO A 163 19.78 -3.95 -15.09
CA PRO A 163 20.46 -4.76 -16.11
C PRO A 163 20.45 -4.15 -17.52
N HIS A 164 19.43 -3.36 -17.86
CA HIS A 164 19.37 -2.69 -19.16
C HIS A 164 20.47 -1.65 -19.36
N ASP A 165 20.88 -0.98 -18.28
CA ASP A 165 21.85 0.11 -18.27
C ASP A 165 23.25 -0.39 -17.84
N ALA A 166 23.45 -1.71 -17.69
CA ALA A 166 24.70 -2.29 -17.23
C ALA A 166 25.91 -1.94 -18.13
N LYS A 167 25.70 -1.72 -19.43
CA LYS A 167 26.74 -1.27 -20.36
C LYS A 167 27.28 0.15 -20.07
N ASP A 168 26.51 0.97 -19.37
CA ASP A 168 26.86 2.35 -19.03
C ASP A 168 27.51 2.43 -17.63
N PHE A 169 27.71 1.28 -16.97
CA PHE A 169 28.36 1.19 -15.66
C PHE A 169 29.87 1.46 -15.79
N GLY A 170 30.30 2.63 -15.33
CA GLY A 170 31.68 3.10 -15.39
C GLY A 170 32.52 2.75 -14.14
N GLU A 171 33.76 3.24 -14.13
CA GLU A 171 34.68 3.08 -12.99
C GLU A 171 34.17 3.80 -11.74
N ASP A 172 33.62 5.01 -11.91
CA ASP A 172 33.12 5.85 -10.82
C ASP A 172 31.72 5.46 -10.34
N SER A 173 31.01 4.60 -11.06
CA SER A 173 29.60 4.29 -10.77
C SER A 173 29.39 3.72 -9.38
N LEU A 174 30.34 2.93 -8.88
CA LEU A 174 30.27 2.41 -7.51
C LEU A 174 30.38 3.52 -6.46
N ASP A 175 31.21 4.53 -6.68
CA ASP A 175 31.43 5.60 -5.70
C ASP A 175 30.27 6.59 -5.69
N THR A 176 29.67 6.87 -6.86
CA THR A 176 28.41 7.60 -6.95
C THR A 176 27.30 6.88 -6.19
N LEU A 177 27.10 5.59 -6.45
CA LEU A 177 26.06 4.80 -5.79
C LEU A 177 26.28 4.73 -4.28
N ARG A 178 27.53 4.59 -3.81
CA ARG A 178 27.88 4.61 -2.38
C ARG A 178 27.45 5.89 -1.71
N THR A 179 27.69 7.03 -2.36
CA THR A 179 27.31 8.34 -1.83
C THR A 179 25.79 8.43 -1.66
N LEU A 180 25.03 7.95 -2.65
CA LEU A 180 23.56 7.93 -2.58
C LEU A 180 23.05 6.93 -1.52
N GLN A 181 23.67 5.75 -1.42
CA GLN A 181 23.28 4.68 -0.50
C GLN A 181 23.55 5.01 0.96
N ALA A 182 24.43 5.97 1.26
CA ALA A 182 24.65 6.48 2.60
C ALA A 182 23.51 7.39 3.11
N HIS A 183 22.58 7.80 2.23
CA HIS A 183 21.47 8.66 2.61
C HIS A 183 20.45 7.91 3.49
N GLN A 184 19.91 8.55 4.52
CA GLN A 184 19.01 7.90 5.50
C GLN A 184 17.70 7.38 4.90
N GLN A 185 17.25 7.95 3.78
CA GLN A 185 16.05 7.51 3.05
C GLN A 185 16.36 6.49 1.94
N CYS A 186 17.64 6.14 1.71
CA CYS A 186 18.02 5.03 0.86
C CYS A 186 17.98 3.73 1.66
N VAL A 187 17.03 2.84 1.35
CA VAL A 187 16.76 1.65 2.18
C VAL A 187 17.08 0.33 1.49
N ALA A 188 17.40 0.38 0.20
CA ALA A 188 17.80 -0.80 -0.57
C ALA A 188 18.79 -0.45 -1.69
N VAL A 189 19.62 -1.44 -2.03
CA VAL A 189 20.41 -1.44 -3.26
C VAL A 189 19.54 -1.95 -4.38
N GLY A 190 19.46 -1.20 -5.47
CA GLY A 190 18.68 -1.57 -6.63
C GLY A 190 17.98 -0.36 -7.24
N GLU A 191 17.25 -0.53 -8.32
CA GLU A 191 16.98 -1.81 -8.98
C GLU A 191 18.22 -2.36 -9.69
N CYS A 192 18.54 -3.64 -9.47
CA CYS A 192 19.67 -4.33 -10.06
C CYS A 192 19.35 -5.81 -10.27
N GLY A 193 20.01 -6.50 -11.19
CA GLY A 193 19.68 -7.89 -11.49
C GLY A 193 20.12 -8.33 -12.87
N LEU A 194 19.35 -9.25 -13.47
CA LEU A 194 19.59 -9.80 -14.79
C LEU A 194 18.29 -9.75 -15.59
N ASP A 195 18.33 -9.28 -16.83
CA ASP A 195 17.22 -9.38 -17.79
C ASP A 195 17.79 -9.85 -19.14
N PHE A 196 17.62 -11.14 -19.42
CA PHE A 196 18.03 -11.78 -20.67
C PHE A 196 16.91 -11.84 -21.71
N ASN A 197 15.72 -11.33 -21.39
CA ASN A 197 14.60 -11.29 -22.31
C ASN A 197 14.71 -10.10 -23.28
N ARG A 198 15.10 -8.93 -22.76
CA ARG A 198 15.26 -7.71 -23.57
C ARG A 198 16.69 -7.50 -24.07
N ASN A 199 17.67 -7.90 -23.25
CA ASN A 199 19.09 -7.96 -23.61
C ASN A 199 19.68 -6.64 -24.14
N PHE A 200 19.26 -5.49 -23.56
CA PHE A 200 19.78 -4.16 -23.92
C PHE A 200 21.25 -3.92 -23.53
N SER A 201 21.76 -4.75 -22.62
CA SER A 201 23.18 -4.87 -22.28
C SER A 201 23.61 -6.34 -22.38
N PRO A 202 24.85 -6.65 -22.79
CA PRO A 202 25.31 -8.03 -22.94
C PRO A 202 25.21 -8.84 -21.63
N PRO A 203 24.84 -10.13 -21.68
CA PRO A 203 24.64 -10.95 -20.48
C PRO A 203 25.85 -11.00 -19.53
N ASP A 204 27.06 -11.01 -20.07
CA ASP A 204 28.26 -11.06 -19.24
C ASP A 204 28.53 -9.73 -18.53
N VAL A 205 28.22 -8.61 -19.17
CA VAL A 205 28.25 -7.27 -18.55
C VAL A 205 27.19 -7.17 -17.45
N GLN A 206 25.96 -7.63 -17.71
CA GLN A 206 24.91 -7.65 -16.68
C GLN A 206 25.34 -8.45 -15.44
N LYS A 207 25.91 -9.65 -15.63
CA LYS A 207 26.42 -10.48 -14.52
C LYS A 207 27.56 -9.80 -13.76
N GLU A 208 28.48 -9.15 -14.46
CA GLU A 208 29.59 -8.43 -13.82
C GLU A 208 29.07 -7.28 -12.96
N VAL A 209 28.22 -6.42 -13.52
CA VAL A 209 27.63 -5.27 -12.83
C VAL A 209 26.77 -5.71 -11.65
N PHE A 210 25.95 -6.75 -11.83
CA PHE A 210 25.15 -7.31 -10.75
C PHE A 210 26.03 -7.83 -9.61
N ARG A 211 27.12 -8.54 -9.90
CA ARG A 211 28.07 -9.02 -8.86
C ARG A 211 28.73 -7.85 -8.11
N LYS A 212 29.12 -6.78 -8.81
CA LYS A 212 29.70 -5.58 -8.18
C LYS A 212 28.71 -4.95 -7.19
N GLN A 213 27.44 -4.81 -7.58
CA GLN A 213 26.39 -4.26 -6.72
C GLN A 213 26.02 -5.21 -5.56
N ALA A 214 25.89 -6.51 -5.82
CA ALA A 214 25.55 -7.52 -4.81
C ALA A 214 26.65 -7.72 -3.76
N LYS A 215 27.94 -7.60 -4.14
CA LYS A 215 29.02 -7.62 -3.15
C LYS A 215 28.89 -6.45 -2.17
N LYS A 216 28.45 -5.28 -2.64
CA LYS A 216 28.31 -4.10 -1.81
C LYS A 216 27.16 -4.20 -0.80
N TYR A 217 26.07 -4.87 -1.18
CA TYR A 217 24.94 -5.18 -0.30
C TYR A 217 25.40 -5.86 1.01
N VAL A 218 26.29 -6.86 0.90
CA VAL A 218 26.80 -7.61 2.05
C VAL A 218 27.60 -6.72 3.00
N GLU A 219 28.30 -5.72 2.48
CA GLU A 219 29.09 -4.79 3.29
C GLU A 219 28.24 -3.76 4.04
N MET A 220 27.06 -3.38 3.51
CA MET A 220 26.23 -2.29 4.05
C MET A 220 25.04 -2.77 4.89
N GLY A 221 24.65 -4.04 4.81
CA GLY A 221 23.50 -4.58 5.54
C GLY A 221 22.15 -4.01 5.10
N LEU A 222 22.06 -3.47 3.88
CA LEU A 222 20.82 -2.98 3.27
C LEU A 222 19.97 -4.13 2.71
N TYR A 223 18.77 -3.85 2.18
CA TYR A 223 17.96 -4.81 1.39
C TYR A 223 18.33 -4.74 -0.12
N ILE A 224 18.02 -5.79 -0.91
CA ILE A 224 18.29 -5.81 -2.35
C ILE A 224 16.97 -5.84 -3.14
N GLY A 225 16.79 -4.87 -4.05
CA GLY A 225 15.72 -4.86 -5.03
C GLY A 225 16.20 -5.54 -6.31
N LEU A 226 15.62 -6.70 -6.62
CA LEU A 226 16.02 -7.54 -7.75
C LEU A 226 15.08 -7.41 -8.94
N THR A 227 15.64 -7.29 -10.14
CA THR A 227 14.96 -7.55 -11.42
C THR A 227 15.30 -8.94 -11.93
N GLY A 228 14.32 -9.62 -12.53
CA GLY A 228 14.49 -10.92 -13.21
C GLY A 228 13.74 -10.98 -14.53
#